data_AF-A0A523MDK5-F1
#
_entry.id   AF-A0A523MDK5-F1
#
_cell.length_a   1.000
_cell.length_b   1.000
_cell.length_c   1.000
_cell.angle_alpha   90.00
_cell.angle_beta   90.00
_cell.angle_gamma   90.00
#
_symmetry.space_group_name_H-M   'P 1'
#
loop_
_entity.id
_entity.type
_entity.pdbx_description
1 polymer ?
#
loop_
_entity_poly.entity_id
_entity_poly.type
_entity_poly.pdbx_seq_one_letter_code
_entity_poly.pdbx_strand_id
1 'polypeptide(L)'
;MQSSLKFSLSLLAGALLLAGCNQMPASGGGSAGVAILDLAAVAKATGQDEIIRQEAEAARAELGAQLQTLAANLERQISAEREKIGITPSDADSQRLQEMTLQARQQINNAQMQAQNRASQIESELVADFRVEISPLAEKIALEMGASAVLASDSYLFWFDPAADITDEVIAAWRALPAEDPVEETVEEVAEELAEVQADLEAVEDELAGAEGEIDELQEAVAEELQEVVEEETAGEVPVIPAE
;
A
#
# COMPACT_ATOMS: atom_id res chain seq x y z
N MET A 1 -56.22 33.28 -50.68
CA MET A 1 -56.78 32.03 -50.14
C MET A 1 -56.27 31.92 -48.70
N GLN A 2 -56.79 32.60 -47.69
CA GLN A 2 -58.14 32.54 -47.11
C GLN A 2 -58.63 31.10 -46.88
N SER A 3 -58.44 30.59 -45.67
CA SER A 3 -59.52 29.88 -44.96
C SER A 3 -59.27 29.88 -43.45
N SER A 4 -60.00 30.77 -42.79
CA SER A 4 -60.23 30.83 -41.36
C SER A 4 -61.48 29.99 -41.04
N LEU A 5 -61.40 29.05 -40.11
CA LEU A 5 -62.60 28.50 -39.45
C LEU A 5 -62.55 28.76 -37.94
N LYS A 6 -63.42 29.67 -37.54
CA LYS A 6 -63.86 29.95 -36.18
C LYS A 6 -65.10 29.08 -35.91
N PHE A 7 -65.16 28.36 -34.81
CA PHE A 7 -66.43 27.92 -34.17
C PHE A 7 -66.12 27.66 -32.68
N SER A 8 -66.60 28.55 -31.79
CA SER A 8 -67.78 28.36 -30.92
C SER A 8 -67.41 27.69 -29.60
N LEU A 9 -67.01 28.44 -28.57
CA LEU A 9 -67.90 28.98 -27.51
C LEU A 9 -69.13 28.09 -27.23
N SER A 10 -68.97 27.11 -26.34
CA SER A 10 -70.07 26.50 -25.58
C SER A 10 -69.71 26.48 -24.10
N LEU A 11 -70.38 27.40 -23.41
CA LEU A 11 -70.49 27.52 -21.97
C LEU A 11 -71.41 26.38 -21.48
N LEU A 12 -70.90 25.44 -20.70
CA LEU A 12 -71.74 24.54 -19.91
C LEU A 12 -71.21 24.49 -18.48
N ALA A 13 -71.81 25.33 -17.64
CA ALA A 13 -71.75 25.23 -16.19
C ALA A 13 -72.64 24.06 -15.75
N GLY A 14 -72.07 23.09 -15.05
CA GLY A 14 -72.82 21.97 -14.51
C GLY A 14 -71.99 21.05 -13.63
N ALA A 15 -72.35 21.04 -12.34
CA ALA A 15 -72.04 20.01 -11.34
C ALA A 15 -70.58 19.92 -10.85
N LEU A 16 -70.24 20.85 -9.96
CA LEU A 16 -69.43 20.54 -8.78
C LEU A 16 -70.08 19.39 -7.96
N LEU A 17 -69.21 18.55 -7.39
CA LEU A 17 -69.38 17.62 -6.25
C LEU A 17 -69.32 16.13 -6.61
N LEU A 18 -68.28 15.48 -6.05
CA LEU A 18 -68.09 14.03 -5.84
C LEU A 18 -67.20 13.24 -6.84
N ALA A 19 -66.21 13.91 -7.42
CA ALA A 19 -64.97 13.24 -7.83
C ALA A 19 -63.78 14.05 -7.28
N GLY A 20 -63.68 14.11 -5.95
CA GLY A 20 -62.40 14.39 -5.29
C GLY A 20 -61.50 13.19 -5.51
N CYS A 21 -61.05 13.04 -6.75
CA CYS A 21 -60.03 12.09 -7.13
C CYS A 21 -58.89 12.22 -6.14
N ASN A 22 -58.54 11.08 -5.57
CA ASN A 22 -57.37 10.81 -4.77
C ASN A 22 -56.08 11.03 -5.61
N GLN A 23 -55.88 12.24 -6.12
CA GLN A 23 -54.58 12.80 -6.45
C GLN A 23 -54.01 13.36 -5.15
N MET A 24 -53.82 12.44 -4.20
CA MET A 24 -52.65 12.56 -3.36
C MET A 24 -51.51 12.77 -4.35
N PRO A 25 -50.79 13.90 -4.32
CA PRO A 25 -49.53 13.94 -5.03
C PRO A 25 -48.82 12.70 -4.51
N ALA A 26 -48.53 11.76 -5.38
CA ALA A 26 -47.26 11.11 -5.18
C ALA A 26 -46.29 12.33 -5.12
N SER A 27 -45.77 12.83 -3.99
CA SER A 27 -45.13 12.07 -2.92
C SER A 27 -44.88 10.66 -3.42
N GLY A 28 -44.29 10.49 -4.61
CA GLY A 28 -43.03 11.17 -4.87
C GLY A 28 -42.09 10.62 -3.81
N GLY A 29 -42.30 9.34 -3.44
CA GLY A 29 -41.26 8.47 -3.01
C GLY A 29 -40.22 8.58 -4.09
N GLY A 30 -39.33 9.56 -3.91
CA GLY A 30 -37.97 9.44 -4.35
C GLY A 30 -37.55 8.11 -3.77
N SER A 31 -37.68 7.07 -4.61
CA SER A 31 -36.95 5.83 -4.43
C SER A 31 -35.55 6.35 -4.19
N ALA A 32 -35.07 6.21 -2.95
CA ALA A 32 -33.75 6.62 -2.55
C ALA A 32 -32.78 5.95 -3.53
N GLY A 33 -32.38 6.71 -4.55
CA GLY A 33 -31.75 6.16 -5.74
C GLY A 33 -30.36 5.69 -5.38
N VAL A 34 -29.89 4.64 -6.03
CA VAL A 34 -28.47 4.28 -5.98
C VAL A 34 -27.86 4.81 -7.25
N ALA A 35 -26.90 5.73 -7.12
CA ALA A 35 -26.04 6.16 -8.20
C ALA A 35 -24.94 5.11 -8.43
N ILE A 36 -24.55 4.90 -9.68
CA ILE A 36 -23.49 3.97 -10.08
C ILE A 36 -22.28 4.78 -10.54
N LEU A 37 -21.08 4.38 -10.14
CA LEU A 37 -19.83 5.05 -10.49
C LEU A 37 -18.79 4.04 -10.98
N ASP A 38 -18.28 4.21 -12.19
CA ASP A 38 -17.15 3.44 -12.69
C ASP A 38 -15.81 4.10 -12.33
N LEU A 39 -15.24 3.69 -11.20
CA LEU A 39 -13.96 4.20 -10.71
C LEU A 39 -12.80 3.98 -11.69
N ALA A 40 -12.78 2.87 -12.42
CA ALA A 40 -11.72 2.58 -13.38
C ALA A 40 -11.83 3.52 -14.60
N ALA A 41 -13.06 3.81 -15.06
CA ALA A 41 -13.29 4.80 -16.09
C ALA A 41 -12.91 6.20 -15.63
N VAL A 42 -13.21 6.59 -14.38
CA VAL A 42 -12.76 7.88 -13.85
C VAL A 42 -11.24 7.94 -13.79
N ALA A 43 -10.58 6.97 -13.15
CA ALA A 43 -9.13 6.94 -13.01
C ALA A 43 -8.42 7.06 -14.38
N LYS A 44 -8.93 6.34 -15.38
CA LYS A 44 -8.40 6.39 -16.74
C LYS A 44 -8.64 7.74 -17.42
N ALA A 45 -9.81 8.33 -17.25
CA ALA A 45 -10.15 9.61 -17.86
C ALA A 45 -9.43 10.80 -17.20
N THR A 46 -9.08 10.69 -15.92
CA THR A 46 -8.36 11.72 -15.16
C THR A 46 -6.84 11.53 -15.17
N GLY A 47 -6.36 10.38 -15.64
CA GLY A 47 -4.93 10.05 -15.67
C GLY A 47 -4.41 9.40 -14.38
N GLN A 48 -5.27 9.21 -13.38
CA GLN A 48 -4.91 8.58 -12.11
C GLN A 48 -4.54 7.09 -12.27
N ASP A 49 -5.10 6.39 -13.26
CA ASP A 49 -4.71 5.01 -13.59
C ASP A 49 -3.21 4.90 -13.91
N GLU A 50 -2.67 5.90 -14.61
CA GLU A 50 -1.25 5.94 -14.96
C GLU A 50 -0.37 6.28 -13.75
N ILE A 51 -0.83 7.16 -12.87
CA ILE A 51 -0.12 7.52 -11.62
C ILE A 51 -0.04 6.29 -10.71
N ILE A 52 -1.18 5.66 -10.42
CA ILE A 52 -1.26 4.44 -9.60
C ILE A 52 -0.36 3.33 -10.19
N ARG A 53 -0.38 3.16 -11.52
CA ARG A 53 0.48 2.17 -12.19
C ARG A 53 1.96 2.48 -11.99
N GLN A 54 2.37 3.74 -12.18
CA GLN A 54 3.77 4.16 -12.01
C GLN A 54 4.24 3.96 -10.57
N GLU A 55 3.43 4.34 -9.58
CA GLU A 55 3.75 4.16 -8.16
C GLU A 55 3.84 2.69 -7.77
N ALA A 56 2.90 1.85 -8.25
CA ALA A 56 2.95 0.41 -8.04
C ALA A 56 4.17 -0.24 -8.72
N GLU A 57 4.58 0.25 -9.90
CA GLU A 57 5.81 -0.19 -10.58
C GLU A 57 7.07 0.22 -9.81
N ALA A 58 7.11 1.46 -9.31
CA ALA A 58 8.21 1.95 -8.48
C ALA A 58 8.35 1.11 -7.19
N ALA A 59 7.25 0.83 -6.50
CA ALA A 59 7.24 -0.02 -5.32
C ALA A 59 7.75 -1.46 -5.62
N ARG A 60 7.34 -2.04 -6.76
CA ARG A 60 7.84 -3.36 -7.19
C ARG A 60 9.33 -3.34 -7.52
N ALA A 61 9.82 -2.28 -8.16
CA ALA A 61 11.24 -2.12 -8.47
C ALA A 61 12.06 -2.04 -7.19
N GLU A 62 11.60 -1.27 -6.20
CA GLU A 62 12.24 -1.12 -4.90
C GLU A 62 12.30 -2.45 -4.13
N LEU A 63 11.16 -3.16 -4.02
CA LEU A 63 11.12 -4.49 -3.41
C LEU A 63 12.04 -5.49 -4.14
N GLY A 64 12.14 -5.38 -5.46
CA GLY A 64 13.07 -6.16 -6.28
C GLY A 64 14.54 -5.86 -5.95
N ALA A 65 14.90 -4.59 -5.76
CA ALA A 65 16.24 -4.18 -5.36
C ALA A 65 16.60 -4.72 -3.97
N GLN A 66 15.67 -4.66 -3.02
CA GLN A 66 15.85 -5.22 -1.67
C GLN A 66 16.12 -6.73 -1.71
N LEU A 67 15.39 -7.48 -2.56
CA LEU A 67 15.62 -8.92 -2.75
C LEU A 67 16.99 -9.22 -3.35
N GLN A 68 17.44 -8.42 -4.31
CA GLN A 68 18.77 -8.58 -4.91
C GLN A 68 19.87 -8.32 -3.87
N THR A 69 19.72 -7.28 -3.05
CA THR A 69 20.64 -6.98 -1.95
C THR A 69 20.70 -8.11 -0.92
N LEU A 70 19.54 -8.65 -0.52
CA LEU A 70 19.47 -9.80 0.38
C LEU A 70 20.19 -11.02 -0.21
N ALA A 71 19.93 -11.36 -1.47
CA ALA A 71 20.56 -12.48 -2.15
C ALA A 71 22.09 -12.31 -2.25
N ALA A 72 22.56 -11.11 -2.59
CA ALA A 72 23.98 -10.79 -2.65
C ALA A 72 24.66 -10.89 -1.27
N ASN A 73 23.99 -10.44 -0.21
CA ASN A 73 24.50 -10.55 1.15
C ASN A 73 24.60 -12.01 1.62
N LEU A 74 23.60 -12.84 1.33
CA LEU A 74 23.61 -14.26 1.66
C LEU A 74 24.69 -15.02 0.89
N GLU A 75 24.88 -14.73 -0.40
CA GLU A 75 25.95 -15.34 -1.19
C GLU A 75 27.34 -14.94 -0.68
N ARG A 76 27.52 -13.69 -0.25
CA ARG A 76 28.78 -13.23 0.36
C ARG A 76 29.08 -14.00 1.65
N GLN A 77 28.08 -14.24 2.50
CA GLN A 77 28.24 -15.04 3.73
C GLN A 77 28.63 -16.49 3.42
N ILE A 78 27.94 -17.11 2.46
CA ILE A 78 28.25 -18.48 2.02
C ILE A 78 29.66 -18.57 1.45
N SER A 79 30.06 -17.59 0.64
CA SER A 79 31.40 -17.53 0.05
C SER A 79 32.49 -17.34 1.10
N ALA A 80 32.28 -16.43 2.06
CA ALA A 80 33.20 -16.20 3.17
C ALA A 80 33.38 -17.46 4.04
N GLU A 81 32.30 -18.20 4.32
CA GLU A 81 32.41 -19.46 5.07
C GLU A 81 33.16 -20.53 4.28
N ARG A 82 32.90 -20.63 2.96
CA ARG A 82 33.63 -21.55 2.08
C ARG A 82 35.13 -21.26 2.07
N GLU A 83 35.50 -19.98 2.07
CA GLU A 83 36.90 -19.55 2.14
C GLU A 83 37.54 -19.91 3.50
N LYS A 84 36.81 -19.76 4.61
CA LYS A 84 37.27 -20.16 5.95
C LYS A 84 37.53 -21.67 6.07
N ILE A 85 36.67 -22.49 5.47
CA ILE A 85 36.79 -23.96 5.48
C ILE A 85 38.02 -24.44 4.67
N GLY A 86 38.40 -23.71 3.62
CA GLY A 86 39.60 -24.01 2.83
C GLY A 86 39.42 -25.16 1.81
N ILE A 87 40.54 -25.77 1.39
CA ILE A 87 40.59 -26.70 0.24
C ILE A 87 40.12 -28.11 0.60
N THR A 88 40.27 -28.52 1.86
CA THR A 88 39.93 -29.88 2.32
C THR A 88 38.89 -29.79 3.45
N PRO A 89 37.61 -29.59 3.11
CA PRO A 89 36.54 -29.52 4.10
C PRO A 89 36.42 -30.85 4.86
N SER A 90 36.17 -30.79 6.17
CA SER A 90 35.70 -31.96 6.91
C SER A 90 34.25 -32.29 6.55
N ASP A 91 33.76 -33.47 6.97
CA ASP A 91 32.35 -33.83 6.82
C ASP A 91 31.43 -32.84 7.58
N ALA A 92 31.88 -32.36 8.75
CA ALA A 92 31.16 -31.39 9.55
C ALA A 92 31.08 -30.03 8.83
N ASP A 93 32.17 -29.57 8.24
CA ASP A 93 32.20 -28.31 7.46
C ASP A 93 31.27 -28.39 6.24
N SER A 94 31.28 -29.54 5.57
CA SER A 94 30.41 -29.78 4.41
C SER A 94 28.93 -29.75 4.79
N GLN A 95 28.56 -30.35 5.92
CA GLN A 95 27.19 -30.32 6.44
C GLN A 95 26.78 -28.91 6.82
N ARG A 96 27.63 -28.17 7.54
CA ARG A 96 27.37 -26.78 7.94
C ARG A 96 27.15 -25.87 6.73
N LEU A 97 28.01 -25.96 5.71
CA LEU A 97 27.88 -25.18 4.48
C LEU A 97 26.59 -25.52 3.73
N GLN A 98 26.21 -26.80 3.71
CA GLN A 98 24.95 -27.25 3.12
C GLN A 98 23.73 -26.69 3.86
N GLU A 99 23.73 -26.74 5.20
CA GLU A 99 22.65 -26.19 6.03
C GLU A 99 22.49 -24.69 5.83
N MET A 100 23.60 -23.94 5.84
CA MET A 100 23.58 -22.49 5.58
C MET A 100 23.05 -22.17 4.19
N THR A 101 23.43 -22.96 3.17
CA THR A 101 22.90 -22.80 1.81
C THR A 101 21.40 -23.06 1.74
N LEU A 102 20.90 -24.08 2.45
CA LEU A 102 19.46 -24.38 2.53
C LEU A 102 18.69 -23.26 3.25
N GLN A 103 19.23 -22.75 4.35
CA GLN A 103 18.65 -21.62 5.09
C GLN A 103 18.59 -20.36 4.22
N ALA A 104 19.67 -20.02 3.52
CA ALA A 104 19.70 -18.86 2.62
C ALA A 104 18.63 -18.96 1.53
N ARG A 105 18.46 -20.14 0.91
CA ARG A 105 17.39 -20.39 -0.07
C ARG A 105 16.01 -20.22 0.54
N GLN A 106 15.80 -20.72 1.76
CA GLN A 106 14.53 -20.54 2.46
C GLN A 106 14.24 -19.06 2.74
N GLN A 107 15.24 -18.30 3.17
CA GLN A 107 15.11 -16.86 3.42
C GLN A 107 14.74 -16.10 2.14
N ILE A 108 15.42 -16.37 1.02
CA ILE A 108 15.11 -15.75 -0.28
C ILE A 108 13.67 -16.07 -0.70
N ASN A 109 13.25 -17.33 -0.60
CA ASN A 109 11.89 -17.74 -0.96
C ASN A 109 10.85 -17.02 -0.09
N ASN A 110 11.09 -16.93 1.22
CA ASN A 110 10.21 -16.22 2.14
C ASN A 110 10.13 -14.73 1.81
N ALA A 111 11.27 -14.08 1.59
CA ALA A 111 11.32 -12.67 1.23
C ALA A 111 10.62 -12.41 -0.12
N GLN A 112 10.75 -13.30 -1.09
CA GLN A 112 10.07 -13.19 -2.38
C GLN A 112 8.54 -13.24 -2.22
N MET A 113 8.02 -14.18 -1.40
CA MET A 113 6.59 -14.25 -1.11
C MET A 113 6.10 -12.99 -0.39
N GLN A 114 6.88 -12.49 0.58
CA GLN A 114 6.55 -11.25 1.30
C GLN A 114 6.51 -10.03 0.35
N ALA A 115 7.49 -9.90 -0.53
CA ALA A 115 7.54 -8.83 -1.53
C ALA A 115 6.32 -8.86 -2.47
N GLN A 116 5.91 -10.04 -2.93
CA GLN A 116 4.70 -10.18 -3.78
C GLN A 116 3.43 -9.76 -3.03
N ASN A 117 3.29 -10.18 -1.77
CA ASN A 117 2.17 -9.79 -0.93
C ASN A 117 2.17 -8.28 -0.69
N ARG A 118 3.33 -7.69 -0.37
CA ARG A 118 3.45 -6.24 -0.13
C ARG A 118 3.15 -5.43 -1.38
N ALA A 119 3.64 -5.85 -2.55
CA ALA A 119 3.31 -5.19 -3.82
C ALA A 119 1.79 -5.19 -4.08
N SER A 120 1.12 -6.30 -3.81
CA SER A 120 -0.35 -6.40 -3.97
C SER A 120 -1.10 -5.53 -2.96
N GLN A 121 -0.58 -5.40 -1.73
CA GLN A 121 -1.14 -4.51 -0.71
C GLN A 121 -1.00 -3.05 -1.13
N ILE A 122 0.18 -2.62 -1.56
CA ILE A 122 0.42 -1.25 -2.02
C ILE A 122 -0.53 -0.88 -3.16
N GLU A 123 -0.67 -1.74 -4.17
CA GLU A 123 -1.62 -1.50 -5.26
C GLU A 123 -3.08 -1.36 -4.76
N SER A 124 -3.46 -2.14 -3.76
CA SER A 124 -4.79 -2.04 -3.14
C SER A 124 -4.96 -0.78 -2.30
N GLU A 125 -3.90 -0.35 -1.60
CA GLU A 125 -3.83 0.90 -0.83
C GLU A 125 -4.03 2.10 -1.77
N LEU A 126 -3.27 2.18 -2.87
CA LEU A 126 -3.38 3.25 -3.87
C LEU A 126 -4.79 3.38 -4.46
N VAL A 127 -5.43 2.25 -4.79
CA VAL A 127 -6.81 2.26 -5.29
C VAL A 127 -7.80 2.69 -4.20
N ALA A 128 -7.56 2.33 -2.94
CA ALA A 128 -8.40 2.76 -1.82
C ALA A 128 -8.26 4.27 -1.55
N ASP A 129 -7.05 4.82 -1.62
CA ASP A 129 -6.79 6.24 -1.45
C ASP A 129 -7.49 7.05 -2.54
N PHE A 130 -7.39 6.62 -3.80
CA PHE A 130 -8.14 7.24 -4.89
C PHE A 130 -9.68 7.21 -4.67
N ARG A 131 -10.21 6.16 -4.05
CA ARG A 131 -11.64 6.11 -3.67
C ARG A 131 -11.99 7.15 -2.61
N VAL A 132 -11.11 7.37 -1.64
CA VAL A 132 -11.32 8.37 -0.59
C VAL A 132 -11.33 9.77 -1.22
N GLU A 133 -10.39 10.05 -2.13
CA GLU A 133 -10.30 11.33 -2.83
C GLU A 133 -11.55 11.64 -3.68
N ILE A 134 -12.07 10.65 -4.39
CA ILE A 134 -13.22 10.85 -5.30
C ILE A 134 -14.57 10.86 -4.59
N SER A 135 -14.66 10.22 -3.42
CA SER A 135 -15.88 10.06 -2.64
C SER A 135 -16.68 11.37 -2.45
N PRO A 136 -16.10 12.50 -2.00
CA PRO A 136 -16.85 13.74 -1.80
C PRO A 136 -17.46 14.32 -3.09
N LEU A 137 -16.80 14.14 -4.24
CA LEU A 137 -17.33 14.58 -5.54
C LEU A 137 -18.53 13.70 -5.94
N ALA A 138 -18.37 12.38 -5.82
CA ALA A 138 -19.40 11.41 -6.14
C ALA A 138 -20.64 11.57 -5.24
N GLU A 139 -20.43 11.78 -3.93
CA GLU A 139 -21.50 12.03 -2.96
C GLU A 139 -22.30 13.27 -3.35
N LYS A 140 -21.62 14.39 -3.64
CA LYS A 140 -22.27 15.64 -4.03
C LYS A 140 -23.15 15.46 -5.28
N ILE A 141 -22.61 14.84 -6.33
CA ILE A 141 -23.32 14.62 -7.59
C ILE A 141 -24.53 13.69 -7.39
N ALA A 142 -24.35 12.61 -6.61
CA ALA A 142 -25.42 11.69 -6.28
C ALA A 142 -26.56 12.39 -5.53
N LEU A 143 -26.24 13.24 -4.55
CA LEU A 143 -27.24 14.03 -3.81
C LEU A 143 -27.99 15.01 -4.73
N GLU A 144 -27.31 15.66 -5.67
CA GLU A 144 -27.92 16.56 -6.67
C GLU A 144 -28.90 15.80 -7.60
N MET A 145 -28.64 14.52 -7.86
CA MET A 145 -29.52 13.63 -8.62
C MET A 145 -30.63 12.97 -7.77
N GLY A 146 -30.67 13.22 -6.46
CA GLY A 146 -31.64 12.62 -5.55
C GLY A 146 -31.34 11.15 -5.19
N ALA A 147 -30.11 10.69 -5.44
CA ALA A 147 -29.62 9.42 -4.93
C ALA A 147 -29.23 9.54 -3.45
N SER A 148 -29.32 8.44 -2.72
CA SER A 148 -28.95 8.35 -1.30
C SER A 148 -27.69 7.51 -1.05
N ALA A 149 -27.17 6.88 -2.10
CA ALA A 149 -25.99 6.03 -2.04
C ALA A 149 -25.29 6.02 -3.41
N VAL A 150 -23.97 5.84 -3.39
CA VAL A 150 -23.16 5.58 -4.57
C VAL A 150 -22.64 4.14 -4.48
N LEU A 151 -22.74 3.40 -5.57
CA LEU A 151 -22.19 2.06 -5.70
C LEU A 151 -21.17 2.04 -6.83
N ALA A 152 -19.97 1.52 -6.55
CA ALA A 152 -18.95 1.38 -7.56
C ALA A 152 -19.30 0.24 -8.55
N SER A 153 -19.08 0.45 -9.85
CA SER A 153 -19.46 -0.48 -10.91
C SER A 153 -18.60 -1.75 -10.99
N ASP A 154 -17.45 -1.75 -10.31
CA ASP A 154 -16.59 -2.92 -10.08
C ASP A 154 -17.24 -3.98 -9.16
N SER A 155 -18.33 -3.61 -8.52
CA SER A 155 -19.19 -4.51 -7.76
C SER A 155 -19.92 -5.48 -8.70
N TYR A 156 -20.42 -6.60 -8.18
CA TYR A 156 -21.13 -7.67 -8.89
C TYR A 156 -22.48 -7.26 -9.55
N LEU A 157 -22.51 -6.13 -10.27
CA LEU A 157 -23.65 -5.58 -10.99
C LEU A 157 -23.68 -6.17 -12.40
N PHE A 158 -24.70 -6.97 -12.67
CA PHE A 158 -24.92 -7.54 -14.00
C PHE A 158 -25.65 -6.58 -14.95
N TRP A 159 -26.46 -5.67 -14.41
CA TRP A 159 -27.23 -4.68 -15.16
C TRP A 159 -27.66 -3.53 -14.24
N PHE A 160 -27.67 -2.31 -14.77
CA PHE A 160 -28.21 -1.12 -14.12
C PHE A 160 -28.82 -0.18 -15.17
N ASP A 161 -29.65 0.78 -14.74
CA ASP A 161 -30.18 1.82 -15.62
C ASP A 161 -29.08 2.86 -15.92
N PRO A 162 -28.71 3.13 -17.18
CA PRO A 162 -27.70 4.14 -17.51
C PRO A 162 -27.99 5.53 -16.95
N ALA A 163 -29.26 5.86 -16.66
CA ALA A 163 -29.62 7.13 -16.02
C ALA A 163 -29.16 7.23 -14.55
N ALA A 164 -28.76 6.11 -13.94
CA ALA A 164 -28.18 6.06 -12.60
C ALA A 164 -26.64 6.17 -12.62
N ASP A 165 -26.00 6.11 -13.79
CA ASP A 165 -24.55 6.28 -13.94
C ASP A 165 -24.17 7.75 -13.76
N ILE A 166 -23.22 8.04 -12.87
CA ILE A 166 -22.72 9.39 -12.60
C ILE A 166 -21.25 9.57 -13.02
N THR A 167 -20.71 8.60 -13.77
CA THR A 167 -19.27 8.55 -14.10
C THR A 167 -18.80 9.79 -14.86
N ASP A 168 -19.54 10.22 -15.89
CA ASP A 168 -19.15 11.37 -16.71
C ASP A 168 -19.21 12.69 -15.92
N GLU A 169 -20.22 12.86 -15.06
CA GLU A 169 -20.37 14.01 -14.17
C GLU A 169 -19.21 14.08 -13.18
N VAL A 170 -18.79 12.96 -12.61
CA VAL A 170 -17.66 12.88 -11.68
C VAL A 170 -16.35 13.20 -12.41
N ILE A 171 -16.14 12.68 -13.63
CA ILE A 171 -14.96 13.02 -14.47
C ILE A 171 -14.92 14.53 -14.74
N ALA A 172 -16.07 15.12 -15.10
CA ALA A 172 -16.16 16.55 -15.36
C ALA A 172 -15.87 17.38 -14.10
N ALA A 173 -16.41 16.98 -12.95
CA ALA A 173 -16.17 17.64 -11.68
C ALA A 173 -14.70 17.54 -11.24
N TRP A 174 -14.07 16.36 -11.38
CA TRP A 174 -12.65 16.16 -11.07
C TRP A 174 -11.76 17.09 -11.89
N ARG A 175 -11.99 17.18 -13.21
CA ARG A 175 -11.21 18.06 -14.10
C ARG A 175 -11.46 19.55 -13.86
N ALA A 176 -12.58 19.89 -13.23
CA ALA A 176 -12.92 21.26 -12.88
C ALA A 176 -12.37 21.70 -11.52
N LEU A 177 -11.84 20.77 -10.71
CA LEU A 177 -11.03 21.14 -9.56
C LEU A 177 -9.87 22.01 -10.07
N PRO A 178 -9.53 23.10 -9.37
CA PRO A 178 -8.26 23.76 -9.64
C PRO A 178 -7.20 22.66 -9.56
N ALA A 179 -6.29 22.61 -10.55
CA ALA A 179 -5.06 21.87 -10.33
C ALA A 179 -4.57 22.38 -8.99
N GLU A 180 -4.42 21.50 -8.00
CA GLU A 180 -3.79 21.91 -6.76
C GLU A 180 -2.46 22.49 -7.21
N ASP A 181 -2.33 23.81 -7.12
CA ASP A 181 -1.06 24.47 -7.33
C ASP A 181 -0.13 23.69 -6.41
N PRO A 182 0.92 23.04 -6.95
CA PRO A 182 1.74 22.10 -6.19
C PRO A 182 2.04 22.82 -4.91
N VAL A 183 1.50 22.31 -3.80
CA VAL A 183 1.37 23.12 -2.59
C VAL A 183 2.78 23.59 -2.31
N GLU A 184 3.05 24.88 -2.55
CA GLU A 184 4.24 25.56 -2.04
C GLU A 184 4.01 25.75 -0.52
N GLU A 185 3.45 24.74 0.16
CA GLU A 185 3.86 24.34 1.50
C GLU A 185 5.34 24.04 1.35
N THR A 186 6.08 25.15 1.34
CA THR A 186 7.40 25.30 1.91
C THR A 186 8.20 24.03 1.68
N VAL A 187 8.68 23.88 0.44
CA VAL A 187 9.89 23.07 0.17
C VAL A 187 10.97 23.39 1.20
N GLU A 188 10.96 24.61 1.76
CA GLU A 188 11.72 25.04 2.93
C GLU A 188 11.36 24.33 4.25
N GLU A 189 10.08 24.10 4.59
CA GLU A 189 9.61 23.41 5.80
C GLU A 189 9.80 21.90 5.68
N VAL A 190 9.49 21.31 4.51
CA VAL A 190 9.78 19.89 4.26
C VAL A 190 11.29 19.66 4.17
N ALA A 191 12.07 20.61 3.64
CA ALA A 191 13.53 20.52 3.67
C ALA A 191 14.11 20.72 5.08
N GLU A 192 13.49 21.56 5.92
CA GLU A 192 13.87 21.74 7.32
C GLU A 192 13.56 20.47 8.13
N GLU A 193 12.39 19.88 7.95
CA GLU A 193 12.02 18.61 8.60
C GLU A 193 12.91 17.45 8.10
N LEU A 194 13.21 17.38 6.80
CA LEU A 194 14.15 16.39 6.26
C LEU A 194 15.59 16.60 6.75
N ALA A 195 16.02 17.85 6.92
CA ALA A 195 17.34 18.15 7.47
C ALA A 195 17.44 17.77 8.95
N GLU A 196 16.38 17.96 9.73
CA GLU A 196 16.30 17.51 11.12
C GLU A 196 16.35 15.98 11.20
N VAL A 197 15.57 15.27 10.37
CA VAL A 197 15.60 13.80 10.29
C VAL A 197 16.96 13.27 9.84
N GLN A 198 17.64 13.94 8.91
CA GLN A 198 19.00 13.56 8.50
C GLN A 198 20.01 13.75 9.64
N ALA A 199 19.94 14.85 10.38
CA ALA A 199 20.82 15.09 11.51
C ALA A 199 20.60 14.06 12.63
N ASP A 200 19.35 13.70 12.91
CA ASP A 200 19.02 12.64 13.86
C ASP A 200 19.53 11.27 13.39
N LEU A 201 19.47 10.98 12.09
CA LEU A 201 19.98 9.73 11.53
C LEU A 201 21.52 9.62 11.65
N GLU A 202 22.25 10.69 11.33
CA GLU A 202 23.71 10.72 11.51
C GLU A 202 24.11 10.54 12.99
N ALA A 203 23.37 11.15 13.92
CA ALA A 203 23.61 10.97 15.34
C ALA A 203 23.41 9.51 15.80
N VAL A 204 22.42 8.81 15.24
CA VAL A 204 22.19 7.38 15.51
C VAL A 204 23.30 6.52 14.91
N GLU A 205 23.82 6.84 13.73
CA GLU A 205 24.97 6.13 13.14
C GLU A 205 26.24 6.28 13.99
N ASP A 206 26.52 7.49 14.50
CA ASP A 206 27.66 7.74 15.39
C ASP A 206 27.52 6.98 16.73
N GLU A 207 26.30 6.90 17.29
CA GLU A 207 26.03 6.12 18.51
C GLU A 207 26.22 4.61 18.27
N LEU A 208 25.77 4.10 17.12
CA LEU A 208 25.97 2.71 16.71
C LEU A 208 27.45 2.37 16.50
N ALA A 209 28.21 3.25 15.85
CA ALA A 209 29.65 3.06 15.66
C ALA A 209 30.41 3.04 17.01
N GLY A 210 29.96 3.83 17.98
CA GLY A 210 30.45 3.76 19.37
C GLY A 210 30.15 2.42 20.03
N ALA A 211 28.93 1.92 19.87
CA ALA A 211 28.51 0.63 20.43
C ALA A 211 29.25 -0.57 19.82
N GLU A 212 29.58 -0.53 18.52
CA GLU A 212 30.42 -1.56 17.89
C GLU A 212 31.82 -1.64 18.52
N GLY A 213 32.43 -0.49 18.84
CA GLY A 213 33.71 -0.45 19.54
C GLY A 213 33.66 -1.04 20.95
N GLU A 214 32.58 -0.78 21.70
CA GLU A 214 32.36 -1.36 23.03
C GLU A 214 32.15 -2.88 22.98
N ILE A 215 31.49 -3.38 21.92
CA ILE A 215 31.33 -4.82 21.70
C ILE A 215 32.68 -5.49 21.42
N ASP A 216 33.55 -4.88 20.61
CA ASP A 216 34.88 -5.42 20.33
C ASP A 216 35.75 -5.48 21.61
N GLU A 217 35.72 -4.45 22.45
CA GLU A 217 36.46 -4.41 23.72
C GLU A 217 35.94 -5.46 24.71
N LEU A 218 34.61 -5.68 24.78
CA LEU A 218 34.01 -6.75 25.57
C LEU A 218 34.37 -8.14 25.04
N GLN A 219 34.45 -8.32 23.72
CA GLN A 219 34.87 -9.60 23.13
C GLN A 219 36.33 -9.92 23.43
N GLU A 220 37.22 -8.92 23.38
CA GLU A 220 38.64 -9.08 23.74
C GLU A 220 38.78 -9.43 25.23
N ALA A 221 38.08 -8.73 26.13
CA ALA A 221 38.08 -9.02 27.55
C ALA A 221 37.58 -10.43 27.89
N VAL A 222 36.49 -10.87 27.24
CA VAL A 222 35.97 -12.25 27.41
C VAL A 222 36.97 -13.29 26.88
N ALA A 223 37.68 -13.00 25.78
CA ALA A 223 38.70 -13.90 25.25
C ALA A 223 39.89 -14.05 26.22
N GLU A 224 40.32 -12.95 26.85
CA GLU A 224 41.39 -12.96 27.85
C GLU A 224 40.98 -13.73 29.12
N GLU A 225 39.77 -13.51 29.63
CA GLU A 225 39.24 -14.23 30.80
C GLU A 225 39.10 -15.74 30.54
N LEU A 226 38.64 -16.13 29.34
CA LEU A 226 38.57 -17.55 28.95
C LEU A 226 39.95 -18.18 28.85
N GLN A 227 40.97 -17.44 28.43
CA GLN A 227 42.34 -17.93 28.37
C GLN A 227 42.90 -18.20 29.78
N GLU A 228 42.62 -17.33 30.75
CA GLU A 228 43.01 -17.52 32.15
C GLU A 228 42.34 -18.76 32.77
N VAL A 229 41.04 -18.97 32.52
CA VAL A 229 40.31 -20.16 33.02
C VAL A 229 40.89 -21.47 32.44
N VAL A 230 41.26 -21.47 31.17
CA VAL A 230 41.89 -22.65 30.53
C VAL A 230 43.28 -22.95 31.11
N GLU A 231 44.06 -21.91 31.43
CA GLU A 231 45.35 -22.09 32.09
C GLU A 231 45.20 -22.59 33.55
N GLU A 232 44.20 -22.14 34.29
CA GLU A 232 43.92 -22.62 35.64
C GLU A 232 43.45 -24.09 35.66
N GLU A 233 42.58 -24.48 34.73
CA GLU A 233 42.08 -25.86 34.64
C GLU A 233 43.20 -26.86 34.24
N THR A 234 44.15 -26.44 33.41
CA THR A 234 45.29 -27.27 33.00
C THR A 234 46.41 -27.34 34.04
N ALA A 235 46.47 -26.39 34.98
CA ALA A 235 47.37 -26.42 36.13
C ALA A 235 46.87 -27.31 37.28
N GLY A 236 45.62 -27.78 37.23
CA GLY A 236 45.04 -28.78 38.12
C GLY A 236 45.71 -30.14 37.95
N GLU A 237 46.83 -30.34 38.65
CA GLU A 237 47.64 -31.56 38.70
C GLU A 237 46.75 -32.81 38.83
N VAL A 238 46.67 -33.59 37.74
CA VAL A 238 45.91 -34.84 37.69
C VAL A 238 46.43 -35.76 38.78
N PRO A 239 45.62 -36.14 39.80
CA PRO A 239 46.08 -37.03 40.84
C PRO A 239 46.43 -38.37 40.20
N VAL A 240 47.72 -38.73 40.25
CA VAL A 240 48.23 -40.01 39.77
C VAL A 240 47.60 -41.10 40.63
N ILE A 241 46.60 -41.79 40.07
CA ILE A 241 45.99 -42.96 40.70
C ILE A 241 47.04 -44.08 40.65
N PRO A 242 47.50 -44.62 41.80
CA PRO A 242 48.44 -45.73 41.81
C PRO A 242 47.75 -46.99 41.28
N ALA A 243 48.40 -47.66 40.33
CA ALA A 243 47.92 -48.94 39.80
C ALA A 243 48.19 -50.07 40.82
N GLU A 244 47.13 -50.81 41.19
CA GLU A 244 47.18 -52.07 41.95
C GLU A 244 47.41 -53.29 41.04
#